data_AF-A0AAV6FJE5-F1
#
_entry.id   AF-A0AAV6FJE5-F1
#
_cell.length_a   1.000
_cell.length_b   1.000
_cell.length_c   1.000
_cell.angle_alpha   90.00
_cell.angle_beta   90.00
_cell.angle_gamma   90.00
#
_symmetry.space_group_name_H-M   'P 1'
#
loop_
_entity.id
_entity.type
_entity.pdbx_description
1 polymer ?
#
loop_
_entity_poly.entity_id
_entity_poly.type
_entity_poly.pdbx_seq_one_letter_code
_entity_poly.pdbx_strand_id
1 'polypeptide(L)'
;MAADNISFLRKYKQTKERAQCTLQDPERVSGALINVAKHLGNLKFRVWEKMQEIVQYTPVVLDPNTAHPGLVLSNDLTTLRHGDRRPLPENPGRLVKNTVLGSEGFNCGTHCWDVEVRNSKKWALGVMTESARRKSSPMNEGVWMLFHFHQQYGAGYCAGESVHIIMRQKLQRIRVQLDWDEGELSFSDPDNNTHLHTVTHTFTESVSVLLPGV
;
A
#
# COMPACT_ATOMS: atom_id res chain seq x y z
N MET A 1 -39.39 -32.17 -26.42
CA MET A 1 -38.65 -32.81 -25.31
C MET A 1 -38.07 -34.20 -25.63
N ALA A 2 -38.70 -35.04 -26.46
CA ALA A 2 -38.14 -36.37 -26.79
C ALA A 2 -36.98 -36.37 -27.82
N ALA A 3 -36.95 -35.41 -28.75
CA ALA A 3 -35.95 -35.35 -29.83
C ALA A 3 -34.54 -34.96 -29.35
N ASP A 4 -34.43 -34.11 -28.33
CA ASP A 4 -33.14 -33.64 -27.80
C ASP A 4 -32.35 -34.76 -27.12
N ASN A 5 -33.05 -35.66 -26.41
CA ASN A 5 -32.46 -36.81 -25.73
C ASN A 5 -31.84 -37.82 -26.72
N ILE A 6 -32.45 -38.00 -27.89
CA ILE A 6 -31.92 -38.88 -28.94
C ILE A 6 -30.65 -38.27 -29.54
N SER A 7 -30.63 -36.95 -29.74
CA SER A 7 -29.45 -36.24 -30.25
C SER A 7 -28.25 -36.33 -29.29
N PHE A 8 -28.52 -36.26 -27.99
CA PHE A 8 -27.51 -36.39 -26.93
C PHE A 8 -26.89 -37.79 -26.90
N LEU A 9 -27.72 -38.84 -26.95
CA LEU A 9 -27.25 -40.23 -26.97
C LEU A 9 -26.45 -40.55 -28.25
N ARG A 10 -26.83 -39.96 -29.39
CA ARG A 10 -26.10 -40.15 -30.66
C ARG A 10 -24.72 -39.48 -30.63
N LYS A 11 -24.60 -38.33 -29.96
CA LYS A 11 -23.33 -37.59 -29.76
C LYS A 11 -22.46 -38.20 -28.67
N TYR A 12 -23.05 -38.86 -27.66
CA TYR A 12 -22.33 -39.47 -26.55
C TYR A 12 -21.22 -40.43 -27.02
N LYS A 13 -21.46 -41.22 -28.07
CA LYS A 13 -20.47 -42.16 -28.61
C LYS A 13 -19.22 -41.44 -29.14
N GLN A 14 -19.41 -40.35 -29.87
CA GLN A 14 -18.33 -39.51 -30.40
C GLN A 14 -17.63 -38.72 -29.29
N THR A 15 -18.37 -38.24 -28.28
CA THR A 15 -17.78 -37.54 -27.12
C THR A 15 -16.95 -38.50 -26.28
N LYS A 16 -17.41 -39.75 -26.11
CA LYS A 16 -16.66 -40.80 -25.39
C LYS A 16 -15.37 -41.18 -26.11
N GLU A 17 -15.41 -41.31 -27.44
CA GLU A 17 -14.20 -41.54 -28.27
C GLU A 17 -13.25 -40.34 -28.24
N ARG A 18 -13.74 -39.09 -28.28
CA ARG A 18 -12.90 -37.89 -28.13
C ARG A 18 -12.32 -37.73 -26.72
N ALA A 19 -13.04 -38.17 -25.69
CA ALA A 19 -12.56 -38.14 -24.31
C ALA A 19 -11.59 -39.29 -23.99
N GLN A 20 -11.55 -40.34 -24.83
CA GLN A 20 -10.49 -41.33 -24.81
C GLN A 20 -9.24 -40.73 -25.45
N CYS A 21 -8.58 -39.84 -24.70
CA CYS A 21 -7.19 -39.53 -24.95
C CYS A 21 -6.37 -40.79 -24.71
N THR A 22 -5.84 -41.39 -25.77
CA THR A 22 -4.66 -42.25 -25.65
C THR A 22 -3.51 -41.34 -25.28
N LEU A 23 -3.36 -41.06 -23.98
CA LEU A 23 -2.10 -40.53 -23.47
C LEU A 23 -1.08 -41.62 -23.79
N GLN A 24 -0.21 -41.36 -24.77
CA GLN A 24 1.01 -42.16 -24.87
C GLN A 24 1.66 -42.06 -23.49
N ASP A 25 1.89 -43.20 -22.87
CA ASP A 25 2.71 -43.23 -21.65
C ASP A 25 3.99 -42.45 -21.99
N PRO A 26 4.40 -41.45 -21.18
CA PRO A 26 5.61 -40.73 -21.44
C PRO A 26 6.71 -41.76 -21.66
N GLU A 27 7.34 -41.74 -22.83
CA GLU A 27 8.40 -42.68 -23.17
C GLU A 27 9.37 -42.70 -21.99
N ARG A 28 9.46 -43.84 -21.30
CA ARG A 28 10.30 -43.97 -20.13
C ARG A 28 11.73 -43.93 -20.65
N VAL A 29 12.34 -42.74 -20.64
CA VAL A 29 13.74 -42.55 -21.02
C VAL A 29 14.61 -43.26 -19.98
N SER A 30 14.74 -44.57 -20.14
CA SER A 30 15.51 -45.45 -19.28
C SER A 30 16.99 -45.16 -19.54
N GLY A 31 17.64 -44.47 -18.60
CA GLY A 31 19.07 -44.18 -18.64
C GLY A 31 19.45 -42.70 -18.53
N ALA A 32 18.50 -41.76 -18.64
CA ALA A 32 18.76 -40.35 -18.39
C ALA A 32 18.71 -40.06 -16.88
N LEU A 33 19.85 -40.16 -16.19
CA LEU A 33 19.95 -39.70 -14.81
C LEU A 33 19.66 -38.20 -14.76
N ILE A 34 18.55 -37.82 -14.11
CA ILE A 34 18.30 -36.41 -13.79
C ILE A 34 19.44 -35.96 -12.91
N ASN A 35 20.17 -34.93 -13.35
CA ASN A 35 21.17 -34.30 -12.52
C ASN A 35 20.46 -33.51 -11.40
N VAL A 36 20.18 -34.20 -10.29
CA VAL A 36 19.45 -33.66 -9.14
C VAL A 36 20.14 -32.41 -8.59
N ALA A 37 21.48 -32.40 -8.55
CA ALA A 37 22.26 -31.24 -8.12
C ALA A 37 22.02 -30.01 -9.02
N LYS A 38 21.92 -30.19 -10.35
CA LYS A 38 21.61 -29.09 -11.29
C LYS A 38 20.19 -28.54 -11.12
N HIS A 39 19.24 -29.37 -10.69
CA HIS A 39 17.82 -29.01 -10.61
C HIS A 39 17.39 -28.50 -9.22
N LEU A 40 17.98 -29.03 -8.15
CA LEU A 40 17.68 -28.65 -6.78
C LEU A 40 18.75 -27.74 -6.16
N GLY A 41 19.99 -27.79 -6.66
CA GLY A 41 21.07 -26.91 -6.23
C GLY A 41 20.71 -25.45 -6.47
N ASN A 42 20.70 -24.66 -5.39
CA ASN A 42 20.28 -23.26 -5.39
C ASN A 42 18.85 -23.00 -5.90
N LEU A 43 17.97 -24.00 -5.93
CA LEU A 43 16.59 -23.83 -6.39
C LEU A 43 15.86 -22.75 -5.57
N LYS A 44 16.00 -22.77 -4.24
CA LYS A 44 15.41 -21.73 -3.36
C LYS A 44 15.89 -20.33 -3.73
N PHE A 45 17.18 -20.17 -4.00
CA PHE A 45 17.77 -18.89 -4.39
C PHE A 45 17.26 -18.42 -5.76
N ARG A 46 17.21 -19.30 -6.76
CA ARG A 46 16.68 -18.98 -8.10
C ARG A 46 15.19 -18.64 -8.09
N VAL A 47 14.42 -19.32 -7.24
CA VAL A 47 13.01 -18.99 -7.01
C VAL A 47 12.90 -17.61 -6.36
N TRP A 48 13.73 -17.31 -5.35
CA TRP A 48 13.80 -15.99 -4.73
C TRP A 48 14.18 -14.88 -5.72
N GLU A 49 15.23 -15.04 -6.52
CA GLU A 49 15.62 -14.07 -7.56
C GLU A 49 14.47 -13.80 -8.54
N LYS A 50 13.82 -14.85 -9.03
CA LYS A 50 12.65 -14.69 -9.91
C LYS A 50 11.45 -14.06 -9.20
N MET A 51 11.29 -14.30 -7.89
CA MET A 51 10.26 -13.64 -7.10
C MET A 51 10.54 -12.15 -6.98
N GLN A 52 11.80 -11.72 -6.85
CA GLN A 52 12.14 -10.29 -6.79
C GLN A 52 11.72 -9.51 -8.05
N GLU A 53 11.66 -10.16 -9.22
CA GLU A 53 11.22 -9.53 -10.47
C GLU A 53 9.69 -9.33 -10.54
N ILE A 54 8.92 -10.05 -9.73
CA ILE A 54 7.44 -10.09 -9.81
C ILE A 54 6.80 -9.47 -8.55
N VAL A 55 7.48 -9.54 -7.41
CA VAL A 55 7.00 -9.03 -6.13
C VAL A 55 7.33 -7.53 -6.02
N GLN A 56 6.30 -6.72 -5.88
CA GLN A 56 6.46 -5.31 -5.52
C GLN A 56 6.53 -5.18 -4.00
N TYR A 57 7.57 -4.51 -3.50
CA TYR A 57 7.66 -4.10 -2.10
C TYR A 57 7.11 -2.69 -1.96
N THR A 58 6.11 -2.51 -1.10
CA THR A 58 5.63 -1.19 -0.71
C THR A 58 5.87 -1.01 0.78
N PRO A 59 6.69 -0.02 1.20
CA PRO A 59 7.02 0.18 2.61
C PRO A 59 5.82 0.62 3.45
N VAL A 60 4.73 1.06 2.82
CA VAL A 60 3.50 1.50 3.50
C VAL A 60 2.30 0.86 2.82
N VAL A 61 1.49 0.16 3.59
CA VAL A 61 0.21 -0.43 3.18
C VAL A 61 -0.90 0.29 3.93
N LEU A 62 -1.94 0.76 3.24
CA LEU A 62 -3.04 1.51 3.84
C LEU A 62 -4.08 0.57 4.44
N ASP A 63 -4.56 0.85 5.65
CA ASP A 63 -5.56 0.02 6.35
C ASP A 63 -7.00 0.42 5.99
N PRO A 64 -7.77 -0.42 5.26
CA PRO A 64 -9.17 -0.15 4.93
C PRO A 64 -10.11 -0.02 6.14
N ASN A 65 -9.73 -0.58 7.28
CA ASN A 65 -10.51 -0.49 8.51
C ASN A 65 -10.42 0.89 9.16
N THR A 66 -9.40 1.66 8.83
CA THR A 66 -9.22 3.04 9.30
C THR A 66 -9.76 4.07 8.31
N ALA A 67 -9.84 3.72 7.02
CA ALA A 67 -10.23 4.62 5.95
C ALA A 67 -11.63 5.23 6.13
N HIS A 68 -11.72 6.54 5.94
CA HIS A 68 -13.00 7.25 5.88
C HIS A 68 -13.88 6.72 4.72
N PRO A 69 -15.22 6.58 4.89
CA PRO A 69 -16.11 6.05 3.86
C PRO A 69 -16.12 6.77 2.50
N GLY A 70 -15.69 8.02 2.45
CA GLY A 70 -15.54 8.80 1.19
C GLY A 70 -14.21 8.55 0.45
N LEU A 71 -13.34 7.70 1.01
CA LEU A 71 -12.05 7.36 0.42
C LEU A 71 -12.11 5.97 -0.23
N VAL A 72 -11.48 5.87 -1.40
CA VAL A 72 -11.36 4.62 -2.15
C VAL A 72 -9.89 4.27 -2.24
N LEU A 73 -9.55 3.09 -1.71
CA LEU A 73 -8.22 2.51 -1.82
C LEU A 73 -8.09 1.71 -3.11
N SER A 74 -6.87 1.62 -3.65
CA SER A 74 -6.52 0.66 -4.69
C SER A 74 -6.46 -0.77 -4.14
N ASN A 75 -6.48 -1.78 -5.02
CA ASN A 75 -6.49 -3.18 -4.60
C ASN A 75 -5.20 -3.61 -3.89
N ASP A 76 -4.09 -2.97 -4.23
CA ASP A 76 -2.77 -3.14 -3.62
C ASP A 76 -2.60 -2.30 -2.35
N LEU A 77 -3.61 -1.50 -1.96
CA LEU A 77 -3.62 -0.67 -0.75
C LEU A 77 -2.51 0.39 -0.69
N THR A 78 -1.98 0.81 -1.82
CA THR A 78 -0.89 1.80 -1.91
C THR A 78 -1.39 3.20 -2.28
N THR A 79 -2.56 3.28 -2.92
CA THR A 79 -3.10 4.50 -3.51
C THR A 79 -4.42 4.90 -2.87
N LEU A 80 -4.58 6.21 -2.66
CA LEU A 80 -5.78 6.82 -2.11
C LEU A 80 -6.41 7.75 -3.14
N ARG A 81 -7.73 7.66 -3.32
CA ARG A 81 -8.50 8.65 -4.09
C ARG A 81 -9.82 8.98 -3.40
N HIS A 82 -10.33 10.17 -3.66
CA HIS A 82 -11.69 10.51 -3.28
C HIS A 82 -12.67 9.79 -4.21
N GLY A 83 -13.78 9.31 -3.65
CA GLY A 83 -14.84 8.67 -4.42
C GLY A 83 -16.19 8.83 -3.74
N ASP A 84 -17.18 8.11 -4.27
CA ASP A 84 -18.50 8.07 -3.66
C ASP A 84 -18.46 7.37 -2.31
N ARG A 85 -19.24 7.89 -1.36
CA ARG A 85 -19.34 7.32 -0.03
C ARG A 85 -19.83 5.88 -0.13
N ARG A 86 -19.02 4.93 0.34
CA ARG A 86 -19.38 3.51 0.36
C ARG A 86 -20.06 3.15 1.68
N PRO A 87 -21.05 2.25 1.67
CA PRO A 87 -21.55 1.64 2.88
C PRO A 87 -20.49 0.69 3.41
N LEU A 88 -19.71 1.15 4.39
CA LEU A 88 -18.72 0.34 5.10
C LEU A 88 -19.28 -0.03 6.48
N PRO A 89 -18.97 -1.23 7.00
CA PRO A 89 -19.39 -1.60 8.35
C PRO A 89 -18.81 -0.61 9.36
N GLU A 90 -19.61 -0.24 10.36
CA GLU A 90 -19.12 0.53 11.50
C GLU A 90 -18.13 -0.33 12.29
N ASN A 91 -16.94 0.21 12.53
CA ASN A 91 -15.93 -0.42 13.38
C ASN A 91 -15.21 0.66 14.20
N PRO A 92 -14.78 0.36 15.44
CA PRO A 92 -14.14 1.33 16.32
C PRO A 92 -12.86 1.97 15.76
N GLY A 93 -12.19 1.29 14.83
CA GLY A 93 -10.96 1.79 14.19
C GLY A 93 -11.19 2.80 13.06
N ARG A 94 -12.43 3.04 12.64
CA ARG A 94 -12.73 3.89 11.48
C ARG A 94 -12.58 5.37 11.83
N LEU A 95 -11.84 6.09 11.00
CA LEU A 95 -11.61 7.51 11.21
C LEU A 95 -12.81 8.35 10.74
N VAL A 96 -13.16 9.36 11.54
CA VAL A 96 -14.25 10.30 11.28
C VAL A 96 -13.84 11.38 10.27
N LYS A 97 -12.56 11.75 10.24
CA LYS A 97 -12.01 12.70 9.26
C LYS A 97 -11.65 11.98 7.96
N ASN A 98 -11.61 12.69 6.83
CA ASN A 98 -11.17 12.17 5.52
C ASN A 98 -9.70 11.73 5.59
N THR A 99 -9.44 10.57 6.17
CA THR A 99 -8.08 10.12 6.49
C THR A 99 -8.04 8.59 6.47
N VAL A 100 -6.84 8.08 6.19
CA VAL A 100 -6.49 6.67 6.30
C VAL A 100 -5.12 6.55 6.96
N LEU A 101 -4.91 5.47 7.70
CA LEU A 101 -3.64 5.14 8.33
C LEU A 101 -2.91 4.04 7.58
N GLY A 102 -1.59 3.99 7.74
CA GLY A 102 -0.81 2.79 7.47
C GLY A 102 -1.23 1.65 8.39
N SER A 103 -1.13 0.41 7.90
CA SER A 103 -1.47 -0.80 8.65
C SER A 103 -0.47 -1.10 9.77
N GLU A 104 0.75 -0.60 9.64
CA GLU A 104 1.82 -0.80 10.62
C GLU A 104 2.11 0.49 11.38
N GLY A 105 2.41 0.33 12.66
CA GLY A 105 2.96 1.37 13.52
C GLY A 105 4.47 1.14 13.70
N PHE A 106 5.25 2.19 13.59
CA PHE A 106 6.68 2.20 13.84
C PHE A 106 6.95 2.53 15.31
N ASN A 107 7.90 1.84 15.93
CA ASN A 107 8.25 2.01 17.34
C ASN A 107 9.76 1.93 17.63
N CYS A 108 10.58 1.86 16.59
CA CYS A 108 12.04 1.91 16.63
C CYS A 108 12.61 2.08 15.21
N GLY A 109 13.87 2.49 15.12
CA GLY A 109 14.64 2.53 13.88
C GLY A 109 14.24 3.63 12.90
N THR A 110 14.89 3.59 11.73
CA THR A 110 14.70 4.55 10.65
C THR A 110 13.83 3.96 9.53
N HIS A 111 12.79 4.70 9.13
CA HIS A 111 11.83 4.32 8.10
C HIS A 111 11.77 5.40 7.02
N CYS A 112 11.60 4.99 5.76
CA CYS A 112 11.54 5.90 4.63
C CYS A 112 10.50 5.43 3.62
N TRP A 113 9.65 6.34 3.16
CA TRP A 113 8.71 6.08 2.08
C TRP A 113 8.49 7.33 1.22
N ASP A 114 8.14 7.10 -0.04
CA ASP A 114 7.85 8.15 -1.00
C ASP A 114 6.34 8.18 -1.27
N VAL A 115 5.76 9.37 -1.29
CA VAL A 115 4.34 9.61 -1.60
C VAL A 115 4.23 10.41 -2.89
N GLU A 116 3.52 9.88 -3.87
CA GLU A 116 3.24 10.60 -5.12
C GLU A 116 2.06 11.56 -4.95
N VAL A 117 2.29 12.84 -5.25
CA VAL A 117 1.30 13.93 -5.09
C VAL A 117 1.02 14.72 -6.37
N ARG A 118 1.73 14.42 -7.46
CA ARG A 118 1.66 15.06 -8.80
C ARG A 118 0.25 15.46 -9.24
N ASN A 119 -0.67 14.49 -9.24
CA ASN A 119 -2.02 14.67 -9.77
C ASN A 119 -3.04 15.16 -8.74
N SER A 120 -2.64 15.37 -7.49
CA SER A 120 -3.53 15.87 -6.47
C SER A 120 -3.56 17.40 -6.45
N LYS A 121 -4.77 17.96 -6.24
CA LYS A 121 -4.98 19.41 -6.03
C LYS A 121 -4.75 19.79 -4.57
N LYS A 122 -5.03 18.86 -3.65
CA LYS A 122 -4.97 19.05 -2.22
C LYS A 122 -4.54 17.73 -1.58
N TRP A 123 -3.60 17.78 -0.67
CA TRP A 123 -3.12 16.58 0.00
C TRP A 123 -2.53 16.94 1.34
N ALA A 124 -2.49 15.98 2.24
CA ALA A 124 -1.66 16.03 3.43
C ALA A 124 -1.04 14.64 3.61
N LEU A 125 0.09 14.59 4.29
CA LEU A 125 0.78 13.35 4.62
C LEU A 125 1.67 13.57 5.84
N GLY A 126 1.86 12.52 6.63
CA GLY A 126 2.67 12.60 7.83
C GLY A 126 2.54 11.36 8.70
N VAL A 127 2.65 11.54 10.01
CA VAL A 127 2.52 10.47 10.99
C VAL A 127 1.61 10.87 12.15
N MET A 128 1.01 9.88 12.78
CA MET A 128 0.08 10.02 13.90
C MET A 128 0.42 9.00 14.98
N THR A 129 0.35 9.40 16.26
CA THR A 129 0.50 8.46 17.37
C THR A 129 -0.73 7.58 17.58
N GLU A 130 -0.51 6.41 18.16
CA GLU A 130 -1.55 5.47 18.58
C GLU A 130 -2.57 6.10 19.56
N SER A 131 -2.13 6.97 20.47
CA SER A 131 -3.03 7.70 21.37
C SER A 131 -3.91 8.72 20.62
N ALA A 132 -3.36 9.44 19.64
CA ALA A 132 -4.10 10.40 18.82
C ALA A 132 -5.19 9.72 17.98
N ARG A 133 -4.94 8.47 17.54
CA ARG A 133 -5.93 7.64 16.82
C ARG A 133 -7.19 7.36 17.63
N ARG A 134 -7.07 7.15 18.94
CA ARG A 134 -8.19 6.74 19.83
C ARG A 134 -9.08 7.91 20.26
N LYS A 135 -8.66 9.16 20.05
CA LYS A 135 -9.45 10.34 20.42
C LYS A 135 -10.48 10.66 19.32
N SER A 136 -11.74 10.86 19.70
CA SER A 136 -12.87 11.14 18.79
C SER A 136 -12.71 12.43 17.98
N SER A 137 -11.95 13.37 18.51
CA SER A 137 -11.29 14.43 17.76
C SER A 137 -9.81 14.29 18.09
N PRO A 138 -8.90 14.14 17.11
CA PRO A 138 -7.49 14.20 17.41
C PRO A 138 -7.25 15.58 18.00
N MET A 139 -7.14 15.65 19.34
CA MET A 139 -6.49 16.75 20.02
C MET A 139 -5.14 16.87 19.34
N ASN A 140 -4.73 18.09 19.07
CA ASN A 140 -3.68 18.40 18.13
C ASN A 140 -2.26 17.92 18.52
N GLU A 141 -2.18 17.12 19.56
CA GLU A 141 -1.01 16.44 20.09
C GLU A 141 -0.87 15.08 19.38
N GLY A 142 0.34 14.74 18.96
CA GLY A 142 0.62 13.45 18.35
C GLY A 142 0.30 13.34 16.86
N VAL A 143 0.20 14.47 16.14
CA VAL A 143 0.04 14.49 14.68
C VAL A 143 1.04 15.48 14.08
N TRP A 144 1.84 14.99 13.13
CA TRP A 144 2.83 15.79 12.40
C TRP A 144 2.64 15.58 10.91
N MET A 145 2.42 16.66 10.16
CA MET A 145 2.09 16.57 8.75
C MET A 145 2.71 17.69 7.90
N LEU A 146 2.95 17.35 6.65
CA LEU A 146 3.12 18.28 5.54
C LEU A 146 1.83 18.27 4.70
N PHE A 147 1.37 19.43 4.26
CA PHE A 147 0.16 19.54 3.47
C PHE A 147 0.24 20.62 2.40
N HIS A 148 -0.60 20.46 1.39
CA HIS A 148 -0.83 21.42 0.32
C HIS A 148 -2.32 21.69 0.16
N PHE A 149 -2.71 22.95 0.37
CA PHE A 149 -4.09 23.40 0.28
C PHE A 149 -4.14 24.84 -0.26
N HIS A 150 -5.10 25.15 -1.15
CA HIS A 150 -5.23 26.47 -1.77
C HIS A 150 -3.92 27.08 -2.34
N GLN A 151 -3.12 26.25 -3.04
CA GLN A 151 -1.82 26.65 -3.61
C GLN A 151 -0.76 27.05 -2.58
N GLN A 152 -0.95 26.67 -1.32
CA GLN A 152 -0.03 26.93 -0.23
C GLN A 152 0.45 25.61 0.34
N TYR A 153 1.75 25.55 0.62
CA TYR A 153 2.37 24.46 1.35
C TYR A 153 2.51 24.87 2.81
N GLY A 154 2.22 23.94 3.70
CA GLY A 154 2.39 24.14 5.13
C GLY A 154 2.85 22.87 5.80
N ALA A 155 3.58 23.01 6.90
CA ALA A 155 3.86 21.91 7.81
C ALA A 155 3.45 22.29 9.22
N GLY A 156 2.98 21.31 9.99
CA GLY A 156 2.72 21.54 11.41
C GLY A 156 1.73 20.55 12.03
N TYR A 157 1.30 20.95 13.22
CA TYR A 157 0.30 20.27 14.02
C TYR A 157 -1.10 20.67 13.54
N CYS A 158 -2.12 19.86 13.83
CA CYS A 158 -3.51 20.33 13.71
C CYS A 158 -3.84 21.53 14.64
N ALA A 159 -2.91 21.97 15.51
CA ALA A 159 -3.14 22.89 16.65
C ALA A 159 -3.08 24.38 16.37
N GLY A 160 -2.73 24.79 15.15
CA GLY A 160 -2.78 26.21 14.77
C GLY A 160 -1.43 26.88 14.58
N GLU A 161 -0.31 26.23 14.88
CA GLU A 161 1.01 26.65 14.39
C GLU A 161 1.36 25.85 13.14
N SER A 162 1.02 26.41 11.98
CA SER A 162 1.50 25.91 10.69
C SER A 162 2.61 26.81 10.17
N VAL A 163 3.75 26.23 9.84
CA VAL A 163 4.83 26.91 9.14
C VAL A 163 4.49 26.95 7.65
N HIS A 164 4.43 28.15 7.08
CA HIS A 164 4.26 28.30 5.64
C HIS A 164 5.56 27.94 4.91
N ILE A 165 5.46 27.09 3.90
CA ILE A 165 6.61 26.64 3.11
C ILE A 165 6.53 27.28 1.73
N ILE A 166 7.55 28.06 1.39
CA ILE A 166 7.63 28.73 0.08
C ILE A 166 8.17 27.74 -0.94
N MET A 167 7.33 27.35 -1.89
CA MET A 167 7.72 26.46 -2.98
C MET A 167 7.81 27.20 -4.30
N ARG A 168 8.93 27.02 -5.02
CA ARG A 168 9.13 27.58 -6.37
C ARG A 168 8.41 26.79 -7.46
N GLN A 169 8.18 25.50 -7.22
CA GLN A 169 7.59 24.58 -8.17
C GLN A 169 6.61 23.64 -7.46
N LYS A 170 5.68 23.05 -8.22
CA LYS A 170 4.74 22.09 -7.68
C LYS A 170 5.43 20.75 -7.41
N LEU A 171 5.33 20.26 -6.18
CA LEU A 171 5.86 18.95 -5.80
C LEU A 171 5.16 17.82 -6.55
N GLN A 172 5.95 16.86 -7.02
CA GLN A 172 5.47 15.66 -7.72
C GLN A 172 5.47 14.45 -6.78
N ARG A 173 6.50 14.37 -5.95
CA ARG A 173 6.73 13.32 -4.97
C ARG A 173 7.31 13.94 -3.70
N ILE A 174 7.01 13.32 -2.57
CA ILE A 174 7.54 13.72 -1.27
C ILE A 174 8.10 12.48 -0.59
N ARG A 175 9.36 12.58 -0.19
CA ARG A 175 10.00 11.59 0.65
C ARG A 175 9.76 11.95 2.11
N VAL A 176 9.25 10.99 2.86
CA VAL A 176 9.10 11.07 4.32
C VAL A 176 10.12 10.15 4.95
N GLN A 177 10.90 10.68 5.87
CA GLN A 177 11.87 9.91 6.65
C GLN A 177 11.54 10.08 8.12
N LEU A 178 11.36 8.96 8.81
CA LEU A 178 11.14 8.89 10.24
C LEU A 178 12.35 8.20 10.86
N ASP A 179 13.13 8.93 11.64
CA ASP A 179 14.06 8.36 12.60
C ASP A 179 13.35 8.31 13.96
N TRP A 180 12.84 7.14 14.33
CA TRP A 180 12.11 7.00 15.58
C TRP A 180 13.05 7.10 16.79
N ASP A 181 14.27 6.57 16.67
CA ASP A 181 15.24 6.48 17.76
C ASP A 181 15.84 7.86 18.09
N GLU A 182 16.17 8.65 17.08
CA GLU A 182 16.66 10.04 17.24
C GLU A 182 15.53 11.07 17.33
N GLY A 183 14.28 10.65 17.11
CA GLY A 183 13.10 11.52 17.23
C GLY A 183 13.01 12.56 16.10
N GLU A 184 13.35 12.18 14.87
CA GLU A 184 13.31 13.08 13.71
C GLU A 184 12.26 12.62 12.68
N LEU A 185 11.42 13.53 12.22
CA LEU A 185 10.55 13.34 11.06
C LEU A 185 10.87 14.41 10.02
N SER A 186 11.42 14.02 8.88
CA SER A 186 11.80 14.93 7.81
C SER A 186 11.04 14.69 6.51
N PHE A 187 10.82 15.78 5.79
CA PHE A 187 10.14 15.83 4.51
C PHE A 187 11.09 16.44 3.47
N SER A 188 11.22 15.78 2.32
CA SER A 188 12.05 16.27 1.22
C SER A 188 11.41 16.02 -0.15
N ASP A 189 11.82 16.80 -1.14
CA ASP A 189 11.57 16.54 -2.55
C ASP A 189 12.71 15.65 -3.07
N PRO A 190 12.46 14.34 -3.35
CA PRO A 190 13.49 13.43 -3.82
C PRO A 190 13.91 13.71 -5.27
N ASP A 191 13.08 14.40 -6.07
CA ASP A 191 13.37 14.67 -7.47
C ASP A 191 14.36 15.84 -7.62
N ASN A 192 14.26 16.84 -6.74
CA ASN A 192 15.15 18.00 -6.70
C ASN A 192 16.15 17.99 -5.53
N ASN A 193 16.17 16.90 -4.76
CA ASN A 193 16.94 16.75 -3.53
C ASN A 193 16.83 17.96 -2.58
N THR A 194 15.63 18.51 -2.44
CA THR A 194 15.38 19.73 -1.69
C THR A 194 14.71 19.41 -0.36
N HIS A 195 15.29 19.89 0.73
CA HIS A 195 14.69 19.78 2.05
C HIS A 195 13.43 20.66 2.16
N LEU A 196 12.34 20.12 2.69
CA LEU A 196 11.07 20.83 2.85
C LEU A 196 10.81 21.24 4.30
N HIS A 197 10.91 20.29 5.22
CA HIS A 197 10.65 20.53 6.64
C HIS A 197 11.19 19.37 7.51
N THR A 198 11.60 19.66 8.75
CA THR A 198 11.91 18.66 9.78
C THR A 198 11.17 19.01 11.06
N VAL A 199 10.63 17.98 11.70
CA VAL A 199 10.12 18.02 13.06
C VAL A 199 10.99 17.15 13.94
N THR A 200 11.44 17.70 15.07
CA THR A 200 12.10 16.93 16.13
C THR A 200 11.10 16.71 17.26
N HIS A 201 10.91 15.45 17.64
CA HIS A 201 10.02 15.05 18.72
C HIS A 201 10.49 13.74 19.36
N THR A 202 10.48 13.68 20.69
CA THR A 202 10.74 12.43 21.42
C THR A 202 9.50 11.54 21.39
N PHE A 203 9.44 10.61 20.44
CA PHE A 203 8.36 9.64 20.37
C PHE A 203 8.41 8.68 21.56
N THR A 204 7.29 8.53 22.27
CA THR A 204 7.16 7.64 23.44
C THR A 204 6.22 6.47 23.18
N GLU A 205 5.56 6.47 22.02
CA GLU A 205 4.64 5.44 21.58
C GLU A 205 4.79 5.22 20.07
N SER A 206 4.10 4.20 19.56
CA SER A 206 4.15 3.88 18.14
C SER A 206 3.45 4.95 17.29
N VAL A 207 4.04 5.24 16.12
CA VAL A 207 3.51 6.16 15.13
C VAL A 207 3.15 5.44 13.84
N SER A 208 1.99 5.75 13.28
CA SER A 208 1.53 5.19 12.00
C SER A 208 1.55 6.27 10.92
N VAL A 209 1.78 5.85 9.68
CA VAL A 209 1.64 6.74 8.52
C VAL A 209 0.22 7.28 8.46
N LEU A 210 0.09 8.57 8.20
CA LEU A 210 -1.17 9.30 8.12
C LEU A 210 -1.30 9.93 6.74
N LEU A 211 -2.35 9.58 6.01
CA LEU A 211 -2.71 10.22 4.74
C LEU A 211 -4.12 10.80 4.81
N PRO A 212 -4.27 12.10 5.10
CA PRO A 212 -5.54 12.78 4.94
C PRO A 212 -5.87 12.91 3.45
N GLY A 213 -7.00 12.34 3.04
CA GLY A 213 -7.56 12.55 1.72
C GLY A 213 -8.23 13.92 1.67
N VAL A 214 -7.90 14.72 0.66
CA VAL A 214 -8.52 16.03 0.44
C VAL A 214 -9.16 16.10 -0.93
#